data_AF-A0A432ICM4-F1
#
_entry.id   AF-A0A432ICM4-F1
#
_cell.length_a   1.000
_cell.length_b   1.000
_cell.length_c   1.000
_cell.angle_alpha   90.00
_cell.angle_beta   90.00
_cell.angle_gamma   90.00
#
_symmetry.space_group_name_H-M   'P 1'
#
loop_
_entity.id
_entity.type
_entity.pdbx_description
1 polymer ?
#
loop_
_entity_poly.entity_id
_entity_poly.type
_entity_poly.pdbx_seq_one_letter_code
_entity_poly.pdbx_strand_id
1 'polypeptide(L)'
;MSIHRMALAALACLFLINFPSPVEAQGPPIVLSCDPLSGSYLVHVSFNDPGGFTHFDVTVDGVLTLVIASAGPGPVNKLVPVPGPGGHYICIEGSGGPFGPGTTSCCQFVVPPTKDFVRGDVNADSSHDLADVIAALDYTFTGTPLLCLDAADANDDGGVDVADPIYLLWWLWLGGPPPPSPMPGCGPDPTLDLINCVSFPPCP
;
A
#
# COMPACT_ATOMS: atom_id res chain seq x y z
N MET A 1 -87.81 30.35 12.21
CA MET A 1 -87.38 29.69 13.46
C MET A 1 -85.94 29.23 13.24
N SER A 2 -84.92 29.93 13.78
CA SER A 2 -84.37 29.77 15.15
C SER A 2 -83.91 28.32 15.39
N ILE A 3 -82.68 27.92 15.76
CA ILE A 3 -81.60 28.54 16.57
C ILE A 3 -80.25 27.81 16.29
N HIS A 4 -79.16 28.53 16.59
CA HIS A 4 -77.73 28.21 16.77
C HIS A 4 -77.24 26.80 17.22
N ARG A 5 -75.92 26.63 16.95
CA ARG A 5 -74.81 25.94 17.71
C ARG A 5 -74.16 24.85 16.83
N MET A 6 -72.84 24.64 16.74
CA MET A 6 -71.67 25.03 17.54
C MET A 6 -70.39 24.82 16.70
N ALA A 7 -69.35 25.57 17.02
CA ALA A 7 -68.03 25.58 16.39
C ALA A 7 -67.22 24.29 16.56
N LEU A 8 -66.36 23.97 15.58
CA LEU A 8 -64.98 23.55 15.86
C LEU A 8 -64.08 23.80 14.64
N ALA A 9 -63.31 24.88 14.67
CA ALA A 9 -62.18 25.08 13.78
C ALA A 9 -61.05 24.15 14.25
N ALA A 10 -60.73 23.12 13.47
CA ALA A 10 -59.54 22.31 13.68
C ALA A 10 -58.32 23.13 13.23
N LEU A 11 -57.77 23.89 14.17
CA LEU A 11 -56.53 24.64 14.01
C LEU A 11 -55.39 23.64 13.79
N ALA A 12 -54.68 23.80 12.66
CA ALA A 12 -53.50 23.03 12.33
C ALA A 12 -52.47 23.10 13.46
N CYS A 13 -52.13 21.93 14.01
CA CYS A 13 -50.87 21.74 14.70
C CYS A 13 -50.15 20.61 13.95
N LEU A 14 -49.63 20.93 12.76
CA LEU A 14 -48.49 20.22 12.20
C LEU A 14 -47.35 20.48 13.20
N PHE A 15 -47.27 19.65 14.24
CA PHE A 15 -45.99 19.41 14.89
C PHE A 15 -45.13 18.78 13.80
N LEU A 16 -44.33 19.60 13.13
CA LEU A 16 -43.06 19.16 12.60
C LEU A 16 -42.30 18.66 13.81
N ILE A 17 -42.48 17.38 14.13
CA ILE A 17 -41.57 16.63 14.96
C ILE A 17 -40.27 16.71 14.17
N ASN A 18 -39.45 17.68 14.55
CA ASN A 18 -38.06 17.75 14.14
C ASN A 18 -37.44 16.53 14.83
N PHE A 19 -37.58 15.36 14.21
CA PHE A 19 -36.77 14.22 14.59
C PHE A 19 -35.35 14.74 14.41
N PRO A 20 -34.53 14.83 15.48
CA PRO A 20 -33.10 14.90 15.22
C PRO A 20 -32.83 13.73 14.30
N SER A 21 -32.26 14.01 13.12
CA SER A 21 -31.65 12.97 12.29
C SER A 21 -30.94 12.02 13.25
N PRO A 22 -31.14 10.69 13.15
CA PRO A 22 -30.41 9.77 14.02
C PRO A 22 -28.96 10.22 13.91
N VAL A 23 -28.35 10.59 15.03
CA VAL A 23 -26.91 10.75 15.07
C VAL A 23 -26.44 9.38 14.62
N GLU A 24 -26.05 9.25 13.35
CA GLU A 24 -25.57 8.02 12.75
C GLU A 24 -24.55 7.52 13.75
N ALA A 25 -24.81 6.37 14.37
CA ALA A 25 -24.03 5.93 15.51
C ALA A 25 -22.59 5.74 15.03
N GLN A 26 -21.75 6.77 15.16
CA GLN A 26 -20.41 6.74 14.62
C GLN A 26 -19.70 5.60 15.32
N GLY A 27 -19.27 4.61 14.54
CA GLY A 27 -18.59 3.47 15.11
C GLY A 27 -17.36 3.90 15.94
N PRO A 28 -16.95 3.07 16.91
CA PRO A 28 -15.88 3.43 17.84
C PRO A 28 -14.59 3.85 17.11
N PRO A 29 -13.83 4.81 17.66
CA PRO A 29 -12.62 5.31 17.02
C PRO A 29 -11.57 4.21 16.89
N ILE A 30 -10.90 4.17 15.75
CA ILE A 30 -9.83 3.22 15.44
C ILE A 30 -8.50 3.91 15.70
N VAL A 31 -7.59 3.26 16.42
CA VAL A 31 -6.20 3.72 16.56
C VAL A 31 -5.37 3.01 15.50
N LEU A 32 -4.94 3.76 14.49
CA LEU A 32 -4.15 3.28 13.36
C LEU A 32 -2.65 3.50 13.62
N SER A 33 -1.85 2.45 13.44
CA SER A 33 -0.39 2.52 13.33
C SER A 33 0.06 2.21 11.91
N CYS A 34 1.06 2.94 11.44
CA CYS A 34 1.64 2.78 10.12
C CYS A 34 3.16 2.79 10.23
N ASP A 35 3.75 1.64 9.94
CA ASP A 35 5.18 1.40 10.05
C ASP A 35 5.73 1.13 8.63
N PRO A 36 6.36 2.11 7.97
CA PRO A 36 6.95 1.93 6.65
C PRO A 36 8.04 0.86 6.68
N LEU A 37 8.03 -0.02 5.68
CA LEU A 37 9.08 -1.00 5.50
C LEU A 37 10.24 -0.35 4.77
N SER A 38 11.38 -0.27 5.44
CA SER A 38 12.62 0.29 4.90
C SER A 38 12.97 -0.37 3.58
N GLY A 39 13.17 0.44 2.54
CA GLY A 39 13.52 -0.09 1.24
C GLY A 39 12.38 -0.78 0.53
N SER A 40 11.16 -0.31 0.69
CA SER A 40 10.04 -0.76 -0.11
C SER A 40 9.02 0.37 -0.24
N TYR A 41 8.04 0.16 -1.11
CA TYR A 41 6.82 0.95 -1.15
C TYR A 41 5.69 0.28 -0.36
N LEU A 42 6.02 -0.43 0.72
CA LEU A 42 5.07 -1.12 1.59
C LEU A 42 5.04 -0.53 2.99
N VAL A 43 3.85 -0.55 3.60
CA VAL A 43 3.62 -0.07 4.95
C VAL A 43 2.85 -1.11 5.75
N HIS A 44 3.38 -1.47 6.92
CA HIS A 44 2.64 -2.25 7.89
C HIS A 44 1.57 -1.37 8.53
N VAL A 45 0.32 -1.66 8.19
CA VAL A 45 -0.86 -1.07 8.80
C VAL A 45 -1.38 -1.99 9.89
N SER A 46 -1.45 -1.46 11.10
CA SER A 46 -1.83 -2.20 12.31
C SER A 46 -2.90 -1.44 13.09
N PHE A 47 -4.00 -2.10 13.41
CA PHE A 47 -5.06 -1.56 14.27
C PHE A 47 -5.81 -2.68 14.99
N ASN A 48 -6.67 -2.34 15.95
CA ASN A 48 -7.57 -3.30 16.59
C ASN A 48 -8.99 -3.09 16.08
N ASP A 49 -9.56 -4.11 15.42
CA ASP A 49 -10.97 -4.16 15.05
C ASP A 49 -11.81 -4.12 16.34
N PRO A 50 -12.66 -3.09 16.53
CA PRO A 50 -13.52 -2.99 17.71
C PRO A 50 -14.73 -3.94 17.67
N GLY A 51 -14.98 -4.58 16.52
CA GLY A 51 -16.19 -5.33 16.21
C GLY A 51 -17.34 -4.45 15.73
N GLY A 52 -18.29 -5.07 15.05
CA GLY A 52 -19.52 -4.41 14.58
C GLY A 52 -19.38 -3.66 13.26
N PHE A 53 -18.18 -3.60 12.68
CA PHE A 53 -18.03 -3.30 11.25
C PHE A 53 -18.07 -4.58 10.42
N THR A 54 -18.35 -4.45 9.13
CA THR A 54 -18.28 -5.60 8.18
C THR A 54 -16.98 -5.60 7.40
N HIS A 55 -16.41 -4.42 7.17
CA HIS A 55 -15.14 -4.22 6.49
C HIS A 55 -14.51 -2.89 6.89
N PHE A 56 -13.27 -2.69 6.47
CA PHE A 56 -12.52 -1.45 6.61
C PHE A 56 -12.00 -1.03 5.25
N ASP A 57 -12.34 0.19 4.87
CA ASP A 57 -11.82 0.83 3.66
C ASP A 57 -10.48 1.46 3.98
N VAL A 58 -9.44 1.06 3.23
CA VAL A 58 -8.08 1.58 3.35
C VAL A 58 -7.80 2.47 2.15
N THR A 59 -7.60 3.75 2.41
CA THR A 59 -7.24 4.72 1.37
C THR A 59 -5.79 5.16 1.51
N VAL A 60 -5.06 5.23 0.40
CA VAL A 60 -3.73 5.83 0.29
C VAL A 60 -3.87 7.13 -0.48
N ASP A 61 -3.48 8.25 0.12
CA ASP A 61 -3.60 9.59 -0.47
C ASP A 61 -5.02 9.91 -1.01
N GLY A 62 -6.04 9.40 -0.32
CA GLY A 62 -7.46 9.57 -0.67
C GLY A 62 -7.99 8.61 -1.73
N VAL A 63 -7.16 7.71 -2.27
CA VAL A 63 -7.57 6.67 -3.23
C VAL A 63 -7.81 5.35 -2.49
N LEU A 64 -8.95 4.71 -2.71
CA LEU A 64 -9.24 3.39 -2.14
C LEU A 64 -8.29 2.33 -2.71
N THR A 65 -7.44 1.76 -1.86
CA THR A 65 -6.41 0.80 -2.25
C THR A 65 -6.77 -0.63 -1.84
N LEU A 66 -7.40 -0.79 -0.67
CA LEU A 66 -7.71 -2.11 -0.11
C LEU A 66 -9.01 -2.06 0.70
N VAL A 67 -9.76 -3.16 0.66
CA VAL A 67 -10.90 -3.39 1.56
C VAL A 67 -10.59 -4.61 2.41
N ILE A 68 -10.55 -4.43 3.73
CA ILE A 68 -10.27 -5.50 4.70
C ILE A 68 -11.60 -5.98 5.28
N ALA A 69 -11.99 -7.23 5.03
CA ALA A 69 -13.16 -7.80 5.71
C ALA A 69 -12.90 -7.95 7.22
N SER A 70 -13.89 -7.59 8.05
CA SER A 70 -13.81 -7.81 9.49
C SER A 70 -13.78 -9.30 9.80
N ALA A 71 -12.85 -9.72 10.65
CA ALA A 71 -12.77 -11.07 11.20
C ALA A 71 -13.39 -11.17 12.61
N GLY A 72 -14.04 -10.09 13.07
CA GLY A 72 -14.45 -9.90 14.44
C GLY A 72 -13.41 -9.14 15.28
N PRO A 73 -13.73 -8.85 16.56
CA PRO A 73 -12.88 -8.03 17.40
C PRO A 73 -11.48 -8.62 17.57
N GLY A 74 -10.45 -7.81 17.32
CA GLY A 74 -9.06 -8.25 17.48
C GLY A 74 -8.05 -7.50 16.62
N PRO A 75 -6.76 -7.87 16.70
CA PRO A 75 -5.71 -7.20 15.97
C PRO A 75 -5.80 -7.50 14.47
N VAL A 76 -5.64 -6.46 13.67
CA VAL A 76 -5.53 -6.53 12.21
C VAL A 76 -4.16 -5.99 11.83
N ASN A 77 -3.40 -6.79 11.07
CA ASN A 77 -2.11 -6.40 10.51
C ASN A 77 -2.15 -6.67 9.00
N LYS A 78 -1.85 -5.66 8.19
CA LYS A 78 -1.84 -5.76 6.72
C LYS A 78 -0.67 -4.98 6.14
N LEU A 79 -0.19 -5.43 4.99
CA LEU A 79 0.72 -4.67 4.14
C LEU A 79 -0.12 -3.88 3.15
N VAL A 80 0.17 -2.59 3.04
CA VAL A 80 -0.51 -1.67 2.12
C VAL A 80 0.55 -1.06 1.20
N PRO A 81 0.40 -1.18 -0.13
CA PRO A 81 1.30 -0.56 -1.08
C PRO A 81 1.04 0.93 -1.21
N VAL A 82 2.10 1.71 -1.43
CA VAL A 82 2.04 3.14 -1.73
C VAL A 82 2.59 3.44 -3.13
N PRO A 83 2.23 4.58 -3.75
CA PRO A 83 2.53 4.85 -5.16
C PRO A 83 4.01 5.12 -5.47
N GLY A 84 4.85 5.32 -4.47
CA GLY A 84 6.26 5.67 -4.65
C GLY A 84 6.85 6.36 -3.43
N PRO A 85 7.94 7.13 -3.60
CA PRO A 85 8.58 7.84 -2.51
C PRO A 85 7.90 9.18 -2.22
N GLY A 86 8.14 9.68 -1.01
CA GLY A 86 7.60 10.95 -0.55
C GLY A 86 6.74 10.82 0.70
N GLY A 87 6.05 11.91 1.04
CA GLY A 87 5.12 11.94 2.15
C GLY A 87 3.76 11.40 1.71
N HIS A 88 3.27 10.40 2.43
CA HIS A 88 1.98 9.77 2.18
C HIS A 88 1.13 9.78 3.45
N TYR A 89 -0.18 9.67 3.26
CA TYR A 89 -1.09 9.35 4.36
C TYR A 89 -1.94 8.13 4.03
N ILE A 90 -2.08 7.24 5.01
CA ILE A 90 -3.02 6.13 4.96
C ILE A 90 -4.14 6.45 5.93
N CYS A 91 -5.37 6.30 5.44
CA CYS A 91 -6.57 6.41 6.27
C CYS A 91 -7.35 5.10 6.24
N ILE A 92 -7.95 4.76 7.38
CA ILE A 92 -8.88 3.65 7.54
C ILE A 92 -10.23 4.17 8.00
N GLU A 93 -11.28 3.61 7.42
CA GLU A 93 -12.66 3.83 7.86
C GLU A 93 -13.37 2.48 7.98
N GLY A 94 -13.95 2.19 9.15
CA GLY A 94 -14.81 1.02 9.32
C GLY A 94 -16.17 1.25 8.67
N SER A 95 -16.67 0.28 7.91
CA SER A 95 -17.91 0.41 7.14
C SER A 95 -18.87 -0.78 7.35
N GLY A 96 -20.16 -0.46 7.27
CA GLY A 96 -21.27 -1.41 7.41
C GLY A 96 -21.55 -1.85 8.85
N GLY A 97 -22.35 -2.92 8.99
CA GLY A 97 -22.82 -3.39 10.30
C GLY A 97 -23.79 -2.40 10.99
N PRO A 98 -24.03 -2.54 12.31
CA PRO A 98 -24.94 -1.67 13.06
C PRO A 98 -24.54 -0.19 13.15
N PHE A 99 -23.28 0.16 12.87
CA PHE A 99 -22.75 1.52 13.03
C PHE A 99 -22.81 2.36 11.75
N GLY A 100 -22.87 1.73 10.57
CA GLY A 100 -22.70 2.46 9.31
C GLY A 100 -21.24 2.92 9.13
N PRO A 101 -20.97 4.07 8.50
CA PRO A 101 -19.61 4.58 8.35
C PRO A 101 -19.03 5.03 9.70
N GLY A 102 -17.83 4.54 10.00
CA GLY A 102 -17.09 4.84 11.21
C GLY A 102 -16.35 6.17 11.14
N THR A 103 -15.61 6.49 12.20
CA THR A 103 -14.70 7.63 12.18
C THR A 103 -13.44 7.27 11.41
N THR A 104 -13.06 8.09 10.43
CA THR A 104 -11.80 7.95 9.71
C THR A 104 -10.60 8.17 10.64
N SER A 105 -9.63 7.25 10.61
CA SER A 105 -8.36 7.34 11.34
C SER A 105 -7.20 7.34 10.35
N CYS A 106 -6.26 8.27 10.49
CA CYS A 106 -5.17 8.44 9.53
C CYS A 106 -3.80 8.49 10.22
N CYS A 107 -2.78 8.08 9.48
CA CYS A 107 -1.37 8.18 9.83
C CYS A 107 -0.63 8.89 8.68
N GLN A 108 0.44 9.62 9.00
CA GLN A 108 1.33 10.22 8.00
C GLN A 108 2.74 9.65 8.19
N PHE A 109 3.40 9.34 7.08
CA PHE A 109 4.76 8.83 7.07
C PHE A 109 5.49 9.32 5.81
N VAL A 110 6.79 9.07 5.74
CA VAL A 110 7.63 9.39 4.59
C VAL A 110 8.32 8.13 4.13
N VAL A 111 8.16 7.79 2.85
CA VAL A 111 8.93 6.73 2.20
C VAL A 111 10.14 7.37 1.54
N PRO A 112 11.37 6.94 1.87
CA PRO A 112 12.56 7.47 1.25
C PRO A 112 12.59 7.13 -0.25
N PRO A 113 13.14 8.00 -1.11
CA PRO A 113 13.40 7.66 -2.50
C PRO A 113 14.34 6.47 -2.59
N THR A 114 13.98 5.48 -3.41
CA THR A 114 14.95 4.51 -3.93
C THR A 114 15.72 5.17 -5.07
N LYS A 115 16.94 4.68 -5.32
CA LYS A 115 17.71 5.14 -6.48
C LYS A 115 17.23 4.43 -7.73
N ASP A 116 17.11 5.20 -8.82
CA ASP A 116 16.93 4.60 -10.15
C ASP A 116 18.10 3.65 -10.43
N PHE A 117 17.83 2.58 -11.16
CA PHE A 117 18.82 1.56 -11.49
C PHE A 117 18.56 0.97 -12.88
N VAL A 118 19.45 0.08 -13.29
CA VAL A 118 19.28 -0.75 -14.47
C VAL A 118 19.24 -2.22 -14.03
N ARG A 119 18.09 -2.90 -14.23
CA ARG A 119 17.90 -4.29 -13.83
C ARG A 119 18.91 -5.18 -14.55
N GLY A 120 19.60 -6.03 -13.80
CA GLY A 120 20.62 -6.95 -14.28
C GLY A 120 22.05 -6.38 -14.38
N ASP A 121 22.28 -5.07 -14.17
CA ASP A 121 23.63 -4.49 -14.00
C ASP A 121 23.96 -4.50 -12.50
N VAL A 122 24.35 -5.67 -12.02
CA VAL A 122 24.46 -6.02 -10.60
C VAL A 122 25.69 -5.37 -9.97
N ASN A 123 26.76 -5.22 -10.74
CA ASN A 123 27.99 -4.59 -10.27
C ASN A 123 28.01 -3.06 -10.48
N ALA A 124 26.95 -2.50 -11.09
CA ALA A 124 26.75 -1.07 -11.38
C ALA A 124 27.86 -0.48 -12.27
N ASP A 125 28.31 -1.22 -13.29
CA ASP A 125 29.35 -0.81 -14.24
C ASP A 125 28.80 -0.36 -15.60
N SER A 126 27.47 -0.29 -15.75
CA SER A 126 26.76 0.08 -16.97
C SER A 126 26.84 -0.93 -18.12
N SER A 127 27.30 -2.15 -17.83
CA SER A 127 27.33 -3.27 -18.77
C SER A 127 26.49 -4.42 -18.22
N HIS A 128 25.97 -5.25 -19.12
CA HIS A 128 25.33 -6.51 -18.76
C HIS A 128 26.21 -7.65 -19.28
N ASP A 129 26.97 -8.28 -18.40
CA ASP A 129 27.89 -9.35 -18.75
C ASP A 129 28.07 -10.41 -17.65
N LEU A 130 29.17 -11.18 -17.71
CA LEU A 130 29.41 -12.26 -16.76
C LEU A 130 29.76 -11.74 -15.36
N ALA A 131 30.29 -10.53 -15.25
CA ALA A 131 30.62 -9.92 -13.97
C ALA A 131 29.37 -9.68 -13.12
N ASP A 132 28.22 -9.38 -13.74
CA ASP A 132 26.93 -9.25 -13.05
C ASP A 132 26.48 -10.57 -12.43
N VAL A 133 26.58 -11.65 -13.20
CA VAL A 133 26.27 -13.01 -12.75
C VAL A 133 27.16 -13.39 -11.56
N ILE A 134 28.46 -13.08 -11.63
CA ILE A 134 29.40 -13.36 -10.54
C ILE A 134 29.05 -12.51 -9.30
N ALA A 135 28.75 -11.23 -9.48
CA ALA A 135 28.36 -10.35 -8.37
C ALA A 135 27.08 -10.82 -7.66
N ALA A 136 26.07 -11.25 -8.41
CA ALA A 136 24.84 -11.83 -7.85
C ALA A 136 25.16 -13.11 -7.05
N LEU A 137 25.96 -14.02 -7.59
CA LEU A 137 26.38 -15.24 -6.89
C LEU A 137 27.20 -14.95 -5.63
N ASP A 138 28.10 -13.96 -5.68
CA ASP A 138 28.90 -13.54 -4.53
C ASP A 138 27.98 -12.99 -3.43
N TYR A 139 26.96 -12.21 -3.77
CA TYR A 139 25.93 -11.81 -2.80
C TYR A 139 25.21 -13.04 -2.21
N THR A 140 24.64 -13.91 -3.04
CA THR A 140 23.82 -15.04 -2.60
C THR A 140 24.58 -16.03 -1.73
N PHE A 141 25.85 -16.33 -2.06
CA PHE A 141 26.62 -17.39 -1.39
C PHE A 141 27.62 -16.89 -0.36
N THR A 142 28.15 -15.67 -0.52
CA THR A 142 29.16 -15.12 0.39
C THR A 142 28.64 -13.95 1.23
N GLY A 143 27.47 -13.41 0.89
CA GLY A 143 26.92 -12.22 1.53
C GLY A 143 27.68 -10.95 1.19
N THR A 144 28.40 -10.92 0.06
CA THR A 144 29.10 -9.72 -0.40
C THR A 144 28.06 -8.62 -0.66
N PRO A 145 28.13 -7.47 0.02
CA PRO A 145 27.12 -6.42 -0.13
C PRO A 145 27.07 -5.85 -1.54
N LEU A 146 25.86 -5.66 -2.06
CA LEU A 146 25.60 -4.97 -3.33
C LEU A 146 25.15 -3.53 -3.06
N LEU A 147 25.35 -2.66 -4.04
CA LEU A 147 24.89 -1.26 -3.96
C LEU A 147 23.37 -1.15 -4.14
N CYS A 148 22.79 -2.06 -4.91
CA CYS A 148 21.40 -2.06 -5.34
C CYS A 148 20.89 -3.49 -5.40
N LEU A 149 19.93 -3.86 -4.56
CA LEU A 149 19.35 -5.19 -4.59
C LEU A 149 18.36 -5.34 -5.75
N ASP A 150 17.65 -4.27 -6.11
CA ASP A 150 16.70 -4.27 -7.24
C ASP A 150 17.42 -4.54 -8.57
N ALA A 151 18.68 -4.11 -8.71
CA ALA A 151 19.50 -4.43 -9.88
C ALA A 151 19.88 -5.93 -9.93
N ALA A 152 19.97 -6.58 -8.77
CA ALA A 152 20.34 -7.97 -8.60
C ALA A 152 19.17 -8.96 -8.71
N ASP A 153 17.94 -8.50 -8.43
CA ASP A 153 16.71 -9.23 -8.72
C ASP A 153 16.44 -9.16 -10.24
N ALA A 154 17.07 -10.06 -10.97
CA ALA A 154 17.08 -10.07 -12.43
C ALA A 154 15.80 -10.65 -13.01
N ASN A 155 15.11 -11.50 -12.26
CA ASN A 155 13.86 -12.13 -12.68
C ASN A 155 12.60 -11.38 -12.17
N ASP A 156 12.78 -10.36 -11.33
CA ASP A 156 11.75 -9.47 -10.78
C ASP A 156 10.71 -10.24 -9.93
N ASP A 157 11.19 -11.16 -9.08
CA ASP A 157 10.36 -11.99 -8.20
C ASP A 157 10.29 -11.51 -6.73
N GLY A 158 10.97 -10.40 -6.42
CA GLY A 158 11.00 -9.73 -5.13
C GLY A 158 12.06 -10.29 -4.18
N GLY A 159 13.07 -10.97 -4.72
CA GLY A 159 14.17 -11.58 -3.99
C GLY A 159 15.47 -11.60 -4.79
N VAL A 160 16.58 -11.78 -4.08
CA VAL A 160 17.90 -11.98 -4.72
C VAL A 160 18.42 -13.35 -4.30
N ASP A 161 18.30 -14.33 -5.18
CA ASP A 161 18.71 -15.72 -4.96
C ASP A 161 19.42 -16.34 -6.17
N VAL A 162 19.44 -17.68 -6.26
CA VAL A 162 20.14 -18.38 -7.35
C VAL A 162 19.40 -18.29 -8.70
N ALA A 163 18.11 -17.98 -8.67
CA ALA A 163 17.30 -17.81 -9.87
C ALA A 163 17.77 -16.61 -10.70
N ASP A 164 18.24 -15.54 -10.06
CA ASP A 164 18.72 -14.32 -10.73
C ASP A 164 19.93 -14.52 -11.64
N PRO A 165 21.07 -15.07 -11.16
CA PRO A 165 22.20 -15.34 -12.03
C PRO A 165 21.86 -16.36 -13.13
N ILE A 166 20.95 -17.31 -12.87
CA ILE A 166 20.45 -18.23 -13.89
C ILE A 166 19.65 -17.48 -14.95
N TYR A 167 18.80 -16.53 -14.55
CA TYR A 167 18.01 -15.69 -15.45
C TYR A 167 18.93 -14.85 -16.34
N LEU A 168 19.93 -14.18 -15.75
CA LEU A 168 20.93 -13.41 -16.50
C LEU A 168 21.69 -14.28 -17.52
N LEU A 169 22.15 -15.46 -17.12
CA LEU A 169 22.81 -16.39 -18.05
C LEU A 169 21.88 -16.84 -19.19
N TRP A 170 20.59 -17.05 -18.88
CA TRP A 170 19.60 -17.44 -19.87
C TRP A 170 19.41 -16.33 -20.91
N TRP A 171 19.26 -15.10 -20.48
CA TRP A 171 19.15 -13.94 -21.35
C TRP A 171 20.41 -13.69 -22.18
N LEU A 172 21.58 -13.59 -21.54
CA LEU A 172 22.83 -13.16 -22.16
C LEU A 172 23.35 -14.14 -23.22
N TRP A 173 23.20 -15.46 -23.01
CA TRP A 173 23.82 -16.47 -23.89
C TRP A 173 22.89 -17.53 -24.44
N LEU A 174 21.72 -17.74 -23.85
CA LEU A 174 20.82 -18.84 -24.22
C LEU A 174 19.52 -18.36 -24.91
N GLY A 175 19.44 -17.05 -25.22
CA GLY A 175 18.32 -16.47 -25.95
C GLY A 175 17.03 -16.33 -25.15
N GLY A 176 17.14 -16.26 -23.81
CA GLY A 176 16.03 -15.95 -22.92
C GLY A 176 15.52 -14.51 -23.07
N PRO A 177 14.37 -14.19 -22.43
CA PRO A 177 13.88 -12.82 -22.38
C PRO A 177 14.87 -11.90 -21.63
N PRO A 178 14.96 -10.61 -21.99
CA PRO A 178 15.70 -9.65 -21.18
C PRO A 178 15.07 -9.49 -19.79
N PRO A 179 15.85 -9.09 -18.77
CA PRO A 179 15.32 -8.65 -17.49
C PRO A 179 14.14 -7.69 -17.66
N PRO A 180 13.10 -7.80 -16.81
CA PRO A 180 12.02 -6.82 -16.77
C PRO A 180 12.54 -5.39 -16.56
N SER A 181 11.67 -4.42 -16.79
CA SER A 181 11.99 -3.01 -16.51
C SER A 181 12.50 -2.85 -15.06
N PRO A 182 13.44 -1.95 -14.75
CA PRO A 182 14.05 -0.93 -15.62
C PRO A 182 15.28 -1.40 -16.41
N MET A 183 15.12 -1.66 -17.71
CA MET A 183 16.21 -1.96 -18.66
C MET A 183 15.80 -1.46 -20.06
N PRO A 184 16.71 -0.93 -20.90
CA PRO A 184 18.17 -0.76 -20.70
C PRO A 184 18.56 0.59 -20.08
N GLY A 185 17.60 1.44 -19.72
CA GLY A 185 17.85 2.74 -19.11
C GLY A 185 17.51 2.75 -17.63
N CYS A 186 18.06 3.73 -16.93
CA CYS A 186 17.71 4.03 -15.56
C CYS A 186 16.20 4.19 -15.40
N GLY A 187 15.67 3.58 -14.35
CA GLY A 187 14.32 3.82 -13.89
C GLY A 187 14.09 3.29 -12.48
N PRO A 188 12.93 3.59 -11.89
CA PRO A 188 12.53 3.00 -10.63
C PRO A 188 12.13 1.54 -10.83
N ASP A 189 12.06 0.78 -9.74
CA ASP A 189 11.42 -0.53 -9.74
C ASP A 189 9.91 -0.36 -10.02
N PRO A 190 9.36 -0.90 -11.13
CA PRO A 190 7.92 -0.85 -11.38
C PRO A 190 7.13 -1.87 -10.55
N THR A 191 7.79 -2.87 -9.97
CA THR A 191 7.16 -3.88 -9.12
C THR A 191 7.35 -3.53 -7.65
N LEU A 192 6.59 -4.21 -6.81
CA LEU A 192 6.49 -3.91 -5.38
C LEU A 192 6.99 -5.12 -4.60
N ASP A 193 8.04 -4.92 -3.81
CA ASP A 193 8.63 -5.98 -2.99
C ASP A 193 9.28 -5.40 -1.71
N LEU A 194 10.20 -6.16 -1.11
CA LEU A 194 10.91 -5.81 0.12
C LEU A 194 12.39 -5.48 -0.10
N ILE A 195 12.82 -5.37 -1.36
CA ILE A 195 14.19 -5.03 -1.72
C ILE A 195 14.27 -3.57 -2.18
N ASN A 196 15.46 -2.99 -2.04
CA ASN A 196 15.71 -1.65 -2.52
C ASN A 196 17.03 -1.46 -3.24
N CYS A 197 17.02 -0.41 -4.03
CA CYS A 197 18.21 0.24 -4.54
C CYS A 197 18.64 1.40 -3.63
N VAL A 198 19.65 1.17 -2.78
CA VAL A 198 20.23 2.21 -1.91
C VAL A 198 21.10 3.17 -2.71
N SER A 199 21.88 2.65 -3.65
CA SER A 199 22.78 3.43 -4.50
C SER A 199 22.98 2.76 -5.85
N PHE A 200 22.98 3.55 -6.91
CA PHE A 200 23.34 3.09 -8.25
C PHE A 200 24.09 4.20 -9.00
N PRO A 201 25.42 4.27 -8.91
CA PRO A 201 26.21 5.37 -9.49
C PRO A 201 25.98 5.64 -10.99
N PRO A 202 25.67 4.64 -11.84
CA PRO A 202 25.32 4.90 -13.24
C PRO A 202 24.07 5.75 -13.44
N CYS A 203 23.16 5.80 -12.46
CA CYS A 203 21.93 6.57 -12.54
C CYS A 203 22.01 7.88 -11.71
N PRO A 204 21.58 9.02 -12.28
CA PRO A 204 21.73 10.34 -11.66
C PRO A 204 20.91 10.57 -10.36
#